data_AF-A0A2V3UFY5-F1
#
_entry.id   AF-A0A2V3UFY5-F1
#
_cell.length_a   1.000
_cell.length_b   1.000
_cell.length_c   1.000
_cell.angle_alpha   90.00
_cell.angle_beta   90.00
_cell.angle_gamma   90.00
#
_symmetry.space_group_name_H-M   'P 1'
#
loop_
_entity.id
_entity.type
_entity.pdbx_description
1 polymer ?
#
loop_
_entity_poly.entity_id
_entity_poly.type
_entity_poly.pdbx_seq_one_letter_code
_entity_poly.pdbx_strand_id
1 'polypeptide(L)'
;MVQSARSENGRKRDAARKDDLIQIRASAGTKAILSRAANLRGQKLSEFMLDSARREAEEAILDQRSFFLDDAAHVAFLALLDAPAKPAEELRTRMKRKPVWAR
;
A
#
# COMPACT_ATOMS: atom_id res chain seq x y z
N MET A 1 42.13 21.05 9.23
CA MET A 1 42.11 19.57 9.21
C MET A 1 41.80 19.12 10.63
N VAL A 2 40.75 18.39 11.00
CA VAL A 2 39.65 17.69 10.31
C VAL A 2 38.46 17.65 11.28
N GLN A 3 37.32 18.08 10.77
CA GLN A 3 35.94 17.65 10.99
C GLN A 3 35.46 17.14 12.36
N SER A 4 34.51 17.91 12.88
CA SER A 4 33.41 17.58 13.77
C SER A 4 32.74 16.24 13.43
N ALA A 5 32.79 15.29 14.37
CA ALA A 5 31.90 14.14 14.40
C ALA A 5 30.49 14.60 14.81
N ARG A 6 29.70 15.03 13.81
CA ARG A 6 28.31 15.44 13.97
C ARG A 6 27.41 14.21 13.81
N SER A 7 26.91 13.73 14.95
CA SER A 7 25.56 13.17 15.12
C SER A 7 25.09 12.11 14.12
N GLU A 8 25.37 10.84 14.41
CA GLU A 8 24.68 9.69 13.80
C GLU A 8 23.33 9.35 14.49
N ASN A 9 22.81 10.22 15.37
CA ASN A 9 21.66 9.89 16.22
C ASN A 9 20.29 10.35 15.66
N GLY A 10 20.23 10.75 14.38
CA GLY A 10 19.06 11.39 13.78
C GLY A 10 17.98 10.46 13.21
N ARG A 11 18.24 9.17 12.98
CA ARG A 11 17.31 8.28 12.24
C ARG A 11 16.41 7.37 13.09
N LYS A 12 16.46 7.46 14.42
CA LYS A 12 15.72 6.55 15.33
C LYS A 12 14.49 7.16 16.02
N ARG A 13 14.11 8.41 15.74
CA ARG A 13 13.01 9.10 16.47
C ARG A 13 11.71 9.32 15.70
N ASP A 14 11.63 8.90 14.44
CA ASP A 14 10.45 9.14 13.59
C ASP A 14 9.42 7.99 13.63
N ALA A 15 9.76 6.84 14.20
CA ALA A 15 8.91 5.65 14.16
C ALA A 15 7.75 5.63 15.18
N ALA A 16 7.60 6.65 16.03
CA ALA A 16 6.75 6.51 17.21
C ALA A 16 5.99 7.78 17.63
N ARG A 17 5.89 8.80 16.78
CA ARG A 17 5.05 9.95 17.09
C ARG A 17 3.76 9.91 16.28
N LYS A 18 2.63 9.99 16.96
CA LYS A 18 1.30 10.17 16.36
C LYS A 18 1.13 11.62 15.92
N ASP A 19 2.05 12.10 15.08
CA ASP A 19 2.14 13.53 14.72
C ASP A 19 1.21 13.89 13.55
N ASP A 20 0.70 12.90 12.81
CA ASP A 20 -0.18 13.13 11.67
C ASP A 20 -1.66 13.18 12.09
N LEU A 21 -2.36 14.26 11.70
CA LEU A 21 -3.77 14.48 11.99
C LEU A 21 -4.65 14.13 10.78
N ILE A 22 -5.61 13.22 10.99
CA ILE A 22 -6.61 12.84 9.98
C ILE A 22 -7.95 13.49 10.35
N GLN A 23 -8.42 14.42 9.52
CA GLN A 23 -9.71 15.09 9.69
C GLN A 23 -10.73 14.53 8.68
N ILE A 24 -11.86 14.03 9.18
CA ILE A 24 -12.93 13.44 8.36
C ILE A 24 -14.26 14.11 8.71
N ARG A 25 -15.04 14.49 7.69
CA ARG A 25 -16.41 14.97 7.84
C ARG A 25 -17.38 13.80 7.69
N ALA A 26 -18.38 13.74 8.55
CA ALA A 26 -19.43 12.74 8.50
C ALA A 26 -20.78 13.35 8.88
N SER A 27 -21.86 12.78 8.36
CA SER A 27 -23.21 13.14 8.78
C SER A 27 -23.44 12.78 10.26
N ALA A 28 -24.42 13.40 10.90
CA ALA A 28 -24.80 13.06 12.27
C ALA A 28 -25.22 11.59 12.42
N GLY A 29 -25.95 11.03 11.43
CA GLY A 29 -26.35 9.63 11.41
C GLY A 29 -25.16 8.68 11.32
N THR A 30 -24.22 8.96 10.41
CA THR A 30 -22.99 8.17 10.28
C THR A 30 -22.18 8.19 11.57
N LYS A 31 -22.00 9.38 12.18
CA LYS A 31 -21.28 9.51 13.47
C LYS A 31 -21.97 8.70 14.57
N ALA A 32 -23.30 8.70 14.63
CA ALA A 32 -24.05 7.95 15.65
C ALA A 32 -23.84 6.43 15.52
N ILE A 33 -23.89 5.89 14.30
CA ILE A 33 -23.63 4.47 14.02
C ILE A 33 -22.22 4.08 14.43
N LEU A 34 -21.22 4.87 14.03
CA LEU A 34 -19.81 4.61 14.35
C LEU A 34 -19.54 4.70 15.86
N SER A 35 -20.16 5.68 16.54
CA SER A 35 -20.03 5.81 18.00
C SER A 35 -20.64 4.62 18.72
N ARG A 36 -21.80 4.13 18.27
CA ARG A 36 -22.42 2.92 18.82
C ARG A 36 -21.53 1.70 18.62
N ALA A 37 -20.94 1.54 17.44
CA ALA A 37 -20.03 0.42 17.15
C ALA A 37 -18.77 0.46 18.02
N ALA A 38 -18.17 1.64 18.20
CA ALA A 38 -17.03 1.84 19.10
C ALA A 38 -17.37 1.50 20.55
N ASN A 39 -18.54 1.95 21.04
CA ASN A 39 -19.02 1.64 22.39
C ASN A 39 -19.23 0.14 22.61
N LEU A 40 -19.77 -0.58 21.62
CA LEU A 40 -19.93 -2.04 21.71
C LEU A 40 -18.59 -2.78 21.81
N ARG A 41 -17.51 -2.19 21.30
CA ARG A 41 -16.14 -2.72 21.42
C ARG A 41 -15.39 -2.19 22.64
N GLY A 42 -15.98 -1.31 23.44
CA GLY A 42 -15.32 -0.67 24.58
C GLY A 42 -14.18 0.28 24.21
N GLN A 43 -14.18 0.81 22.98
CA GLN A 43 -13.12 1.68 22.45
C GLN A 43 -13.62 3.10 22.21
N LYS A 44 -12.70 4.07 22.16
CA LYS A 44 -13.04 5.45 21.76
C LYS A 44 -13.37 5.49 20.27
N LEU A 45 -14.25 6.41 19.87
CA LEU A 45 -14.61 6.59 18.45
C LEU A 45 -13.38 6.76 17.55
N SER A 46 -12.40 7.58 17.95
CA SER A 46 -11.19 7.83 17.16
C SER A 46 -10.32 6.57 16.99
N GLU A 47 -10.23 5.74 18.03
CA GLU A 47 -9.46 4.50 18.02
C GLU A 47 -10.14 3.46 17.14
N PHE A 48 -11.45 3.27 17.32
CA PHE A 48 -12.26 2.41 16.47
C PHE A 48 -12.15 2.80 14.98
N MET A 49 -12.20 4.10 14.68
CA MET A 49 -12.07 4.61 13.32
C MET A 49 -10.69 4.35 12.72
N LEU A 50 -9.62 4.61 13.48
CA LEU A 50 -8.26 4.41 13.02
C LEU A 50 -7.97 2.92 12.76
N ASP A 51 -8.36 2.05 13.68
CA ASP A 51 -8.18 0.60 13.55
C ASP A 51 -8.96 0.04 12.36
N SER A 52 -10.21 0.48 12.20
CA SER A 52 -11.05 0.05 11.07
C SER A 52 -10.48 0.52 9.74
N ALA A 53 -10.06 1.80 9.64
CA ALA A 53 -9.47 2.35 8.43
C ALA A 53 -8.12 1.67 8.09
N ARG A 54 -7.30 1.36 9.09
CA ARG A 54 -6.04 0.65 8.90
C ARG A 54 -6.28 -0.74 8.31
N ARG A 55 -7.20 -1.52 8.90
CA ARG A 55 -7.51 -2.87 8.42
C ARG A 55 -8.01 -2.84 6.97
N GLU A 56 -8.91 -1.92 6.66
CA GLU A 56 -9.44 -1.74 5.30
C GLU A 56 -8.34 -1.36 4.31
N ALA A 57 -7.43 -0.46 4.71
CA ALA A 57 -6.30 -0.07 3.88
C ALA A 57 -5.34 -1.26 3.63
N GLU A 58 -5.05 -2.06 4.64
CA GLU A 58 -4.23 -3.27 4.52
C GLU A 58 -4.88 -4.27 3.56
N GLU A 59 -6.19 -4.50 3.66
CA GLU A 59 -6.95 -5.37 2.75
C GLU A 59 -6.91 -4.86 1.31
N ALA A 60 -7.20 -3.58 1.07
CA ALA A 60 -7.18 -2.98 -0.26
C ALA A 60 -5.78 -3.00 -0.91
N ILE A 61 -4.71 -2.86 -0.12
CA ILE A 61 -3.33 -2.99 -0.62
C ILE A 61 -3.01 -4.44 -0.98
N LEU A 62 -3.49 -5.41 -0.21
CA LEU A 62 -3.24 -6.83 -0.44
C LEU A 62 -4.04 -7.38 -1.62
N ASP A 63 -5.26 -6.90 -1.83
CA ASP A 63 -6.11 -7.23 -2.98
C ASP A 63 -5.39 -6.91 -4.31
N GLN A 64 -4.60 -5.84 -4.36
CA GLN A 64 -3.82 -5.48 -5.55
C GLN A 64 -2.61 -6.37 -5.84
N ARG A 65 -2.24 -7.29 -4.93
CA ARG A 65 -1.03 -8.12 -5.07
C ARG A 65 -1.31 -9.60 -5.31
N SER A 66 -2.55 -10.05 -5.10
CA SER A 66 -2.91 -11.47 -5.17
C SER A 66 -3.84 -11.71 -6.35
N PHE A 67 -3.28 -12.29 -7.42
CA PHE A 67 -4.08 -12.72 -8.57
C PHE A 67 -4.52 -14.17 -8.34
N PHE A 68 -5.82 -14.38 -8.22
CA PHE A 68 -6.40 -15.74 -8.18
C PHE A 68 -6.66 -16.20 -9.60
N LEU A 69 -6.18 -17.40 -9.93
CA LEU A 69 -6.40 -18.07 -11.20
C LEU A 69 -7.23 -19.32 -10.94
N ASP A 70 -8.18 -19.63 -11.84
CA ASP A 70 -8.77 -20.96 -11.88
C ASP A 70 -7.74 -21.98 -12.41
N ASP A 71 -8.06 -23.27 -12.29
CA ASP A 71 -7.14 -24.36 -12.65
C ASP A 71 -6.65 -24.26 -14.10
N ALA A 72 -7.53 -23.88 -15.03
CA ALA A 72 -7.19 -23.75 -16.44
C ALA A 72 -6.24 -22.57 -16.69
N ALA A 73 -6.53 -21.41 -16.11
CA ALA A 73 -5.70 -20.23 -16.17
C ALA A 73 -4.35 -20.45 -15.48
N HIS A 74 -4.31 -21.21 -14.38
CA HIS A 74 -3.08 -21.57 -13.69
C HIS A 74 -2.16 -22.45 -14.57
N VAL A 75 -2.70 -23.50 -15.19
CA VAL A 75 -1.93 -24.35 -16.12
C VAL A 75 -1.42 -23.55 -17.31
N ALA A 76 -2.28 -22.71 -17.91
CA ALA A 76 -1.88 -21.85 -19.02
C ALA A 76 -0.79 -20.84 -18.63
N PHE A 77 -0.87 -20.28 -17.43
CA PHE A 77 0.13 -19.37 -16.88
C PHE A 77 1.48 -20.06 -16.68
N LEU A 78 1.51 -21.26 -16.11
CA LEU A 78 2.75 -22.04 -15.97
C LEU A 78 3.38 -22.36 -17.33
N ALA A 79 2.58 -22.81 -18.30
CA ALA A 79 3.06 -23.08 -19.65
C ALA A 79 3.66 -21.82 -20.32
N LEU A 80 3.12 -20.63 -20.04
CA LEU A 80 3.66 -19.37 -20.53
C LEU A 80 4.99 -19.00 -19.86
N LEU A 81 5.15 -19.30 -18.56
CA LEU A 81 6.39 -19.05 -17.83
C LEU A 81 7.54 -19.96 -18.28
N ASP A 82 7.22 -21.23 -18.59
CA ASP A 82 8.21 -22.21 -19.05
C ASP A 82 8.61 -22.00 -20.53
N ALA A 83 7.77 -21.29 -21.30
CA ALA A 83 8.06 -21.01 -22.70
C ALA A 83 9.22 -20.01 -22.84
N PRO A 84 10.15 -20.23 -23.78
CA PRO A 84 11.24 -19.29 -24.03
C PRO A 84 10.67 -17.95 -24.47
N ALA A 85 11.14 -16.85 -23.86
CA ALA A 85 10.71 -15.51 -24.19
C ALA A 85 10.99 -15.20 -25.67
N LYS A 86 9.93 -15.15 -26.48
CA LYS A 86 9.95 -14.71 -27.88
C LYS A 86 9.29 -13.34 -27.97
N PRO A 87 9.98 -12.26 -27.58
CA PRO A 87 9.40 -10.92 -27.60
C PRO A 87 9.04 -10.54 -29.04
N ALA A 88 7.82 -10.04 -29.22
CA ALA A 88 7.35 -9.53 -30.51
C ALA A 88 8.23 -8.35 -30.99
N GLU A 89 8.29 -8.13 -32.30
CA GLU A 89 9.07 -7.02 -32.89
C GLU A 89 8.66 -5.65 -32.35
N GLU A 90 7.37 -5.46 -32.04
CA GLU A 90 6.87 -4.24 -31.43
C GLU A 90 7.45 -3.99 -30.03
N LEU A 91 7.56 -5.04 -29.21
CA LEU A 91 8.16 -4.95 -27.88
C LEU A 91 9.64 -4.61 -27.97
N ARG A 92 10.37 -5.26 -28.89
CA ARG A 92 11.79 -4.97 -29.17
C ARG A 92 11.99 -3.52 -29.58
N THR A 93 11.12 -3.00 -30.44
CA THR A 93 11.17 -1.61 -30.91
C THR A 93 10.91 -0.62 -29.75
N ARG A 94 9.93 -0.90 -28.88
CA ARG A 94 9.64 -0.06 -27.71
C ARG A 94 10.76 -0.05 -26.69
N MET A 95 11.39 -1.19 -26.41
CA MET A 95 12.50 -1.31 -25.46
C MET A 95 13.76 -0.55 -25.92
N LYS A 96 13.96 -0.36 -27.23
CA LYS A 96 15.08 0.43 -27.80
C LYS A 96 14.86 1.94 -27.74
N ARG A 97 13.63 2.40 -27.47
CA ARG A 97 13.32 3.83 -27.42
C ARG A 97 13.90 4.45 -26.16
N LYS A 98 14.62 5.57 -26.28
CA LYS A 98 15.13 6.32 -25.14
C LYS A 98 13.97 6.75 -24.23
N PRO A 99 13.95 6.37 -22.94
CA PRO A 99 12.87 6.76 -22.04
C PRO A 99 12.88 8.27 -21.82
N VAL A 100 11.69 8.85 -21.68
CA VAL A 100 11.48 10.31 -21.65
C VAL A 100 12.16 11.01 -20.47
N TRP A 101 12.48 10.25 -19.41
CA TRP A 101 13.10 10.71 -18.18
C TRP A 101 14.63 10.56 -18.15
N ALA A 102 15.24 9.93 -19.15
CA ALA A 102 16.70 9.80 -19.25
C ALA A 102 17.34 11.02 -19.93
N ARG A 103 17.05 12.23 -19.42
CA ARG A 103 17.76 13.45 -19.85
C ARG A 103 19.23 13.34 -19.50
#